data_AF-A0A919IDI4-F1
#
_entry.id   AF-A0A919IDI4-F1
#
_cell.length_a   1.000
_cell.length_b   1.000
_cell.length_c   1.000
_cell.angle_alpha   90.00
_cell.angle_beta   90.00
_cell.angle_gamma   90.00
#
_symmetry.space_group_name_H-M   'P 1'
#
loop_
_entity.id
_entity.type
_entity.pdbx_description
1 polymer ?
#
loop_
_entity_poly.entity_id
_entity_poly.type
_entity_poly.pdbx_seq_one_letter_code
_entity_poly.pdbx_strand_id
1 'polypeptide(L)'
;MLIVLCAVVLIVLAQQARAHPVAAALILVGLAVVAAAGFWLRAAGGRRLAGHEREVAITDGMTGDQFEHFTARLMRASGFREVRVVGGSGDLGADVVGRTPDGRRVVVQCKRFAGNLGSPHVQRFAGTAREIHGAEVALLVTTGRPTAQARDVALRCRITLVDRPALARWLSTQALEC
;
A
#
# COMPACT_ATOMS: atom_id res chain seq x y z
N MET A 1 -14.30 -41.76 26.77
CA MET A 1 -14.08 -42.16 25.37
C MET A 1 -13.02 -41.32 24.67
N LEU A 2 -13.11 -39.98 24.70
CA LEU A 2 -12.11 -39.08 24.08
C LEU A 2 -10.69 -39.21 24.66
N ILE A 3 -10.57 -39.35 25.99
CA ILE A 3 -9.26 -39.49 26.68
C ILE A 3 -8.53 -40.78 26.26
N VAL A 4 -9.26 -41.89 26.14
CA VAL A 4 -8.71 -43.19 25.71
C VAL A 4 -8.25 -43.13 24.26
N LEU A 5 -9.03 -42.47 23.39
CA LEU A 5 -8.66 -42.27 21.99
C LEU A 5 -7.38 -41.44 21.84
N CYS A 6 -7.26 -40.33 22.58
CA CYS A 6 -6.04 -39.53 22.59
C CYS A 6 -4.82 -40.33 23.09
N ALA A 7 -4.98 -41.13 24.15
CA ALA A 7 -3.89 -41.94 24.68
C ALA A 7 -3.42 -43.00 23.67
N VAL A 8 -4.34 -43.69 22.99
CA VAL A 8 -3.99 -44.67 21.94
C VAL A 8 -3.29 -44.01 20.77
N VAL A 9 -3.78 -42.86 20.30
CA VAL A 9 -3.15 -42.10 19.21
C VAL A 9 -1.72 -41.67 19.60
N LEU A 10 -1.52 -41.16 20.81
CA LEU A 10 -0.19 -40.77 21.28
C LEU A 10 0.78 -41.95 21.38
N ILE A 11 0.31 -43.12 21.83
CA ILE A 11 1.15 -44.32 21.91
C ILE A 11 1.54 -44.82 20.51
N VAL A 12 0.61 -44.86 19.56
CA VAL A 12 0.89 -45.26 18.17
C VAL A 12 1.86 -44.28 17.50
N LEU A 13 1.67 -42.97 17.69
CA LEU A 13 2.59 -41.95 17.18
C LEU A 13 3.99 -42.09 17.79
N ALA A 14 4.08 -42.39 19.09
CA ALA A 14 5.37 -42.62 19.76
C ALA A 14 6.07 -43.89 19.27
N GLN A 15 5.33 -44.97 19.02
CA GLN A 15 5.89 -46.20 18.44
C GLN A 15 6.38 -45.96 17.01
N GLN A 16 5.63 -45.22 16.21
CA GLN A 16 6.01 -44.94 14.82
C GLN A 16 7.19 -43.98 14.70
N ALA A 17 7.30 -43.01 15.62
CA ALA A 17 8.49 -42.15 15.74
C ALA A 17 9.75 -42.94 16.13
N ARG A 18 9.61 -44.01 16.94
CA ARG A 18 10.72 -44.90 17.29
C ARG A 18 11.12 -45.84 16.16
N ALA A 19 10.16 -46.28 15.34
CA ALA A 19 10.42 -47.15 14.19
C ALA A 19 11.13 -46.43 13.03
N HIS A 20 10.85 -45.12 12.86
CA HIS A 20 11.43 -44.32 11.78
C HIS A 20 12.01 -42.97 12.30
N PRO A 21 13.07 -43.01 13.12
CA PRO A 21 13.62 -41.80 13.75
C PRO A 21 14.17 -40.80 12.70
N VAL A 22 14.71 -41.31 11.60
CA VAL A 22 15.22 -40.49 10.49
C VAL A 22 14.08 -39.75 9.77
N ALA A 23 12.95 -40.43 9.51
CA ALA A 23 11.81 -39.80 8.84
C ALA A 23 11.16 -38.71 9.70
N ALA A 24 11.01 -38.96 11.01
CA ALA A 24 10.50 -37.98 11.96
C ALA A 24 11.42 -36.74 12.06
N ALA A 25 12.74 -36.96 12.10
CA ALA A 25 13.72 -35.88 12.11
C ALA A 25 13.65 -35.02 10.83
N LEU A 26 13.54 -35.65 9.65
CA LEU A 26 13.43 -34.94 8.37
C LEU A 26 12.17 -34.08 8.28
N ILE A 27 11.03 -34.56 8.78
CA ILE A 27 9.78 -33.79 8.83
C ILE A 27 9.92 -32.58 9.74
N LEU A 28 10.49 -32.75 10.94
CA LEU A 28 10.72 -31.65 11.88
C LEU A 28 11.67 -30.60 11.31
N VAL A 29 12.75 -31.02 10.66
CA VAL A 29 13.69 -30.11 9.97
C VAL A 29 12.98 -29.38 8.83
N GLY A 30 12.19 -30.08 8.02
CA GLY A 30 11.40 -29.46 6.95
C GLY A 30 10.43 -28.39 7.47
N LEU A 31 9.68 -28.70 8.53
CA LEU A 31 8.77 -27.76 9.19
C LEU A 31 9.54 -26.55 9.77
N ALA A 32 10.68 -26.78 10.40
CA ALA A 32 11.52 -25.72 10.95
C ALA A 32 12.08 -24.82 9.83
N VAL A 33 12.50 -25.38 8.70
CA VAL A 33 12.98 -24.62 7.53
C VAL A 33 11.85 -23.79 6.93
N VAL A 34 10.64 -24.34 6.77
CA VAL A 34 9.47 -23.60 6.27
C VAL A 34 9.07 -22.48 7.22
N ALA A 35 9.06 -22.75 8.54
CA ALA A 35 8.75 -21.74 9.55
C ALA A 35 9.82 -20.62 9.57
N ALA A 36 11.11 -20.99 9.51
CA ALA A 36 12.21 -20.03 9.44
C ALA A 36 12.15 -19.21 8.15
N ALA A 37 11.91 -19.83 6.98
CA ALA A 37 11.75 -19.14 5.71
C ALA A 37 10.55 -18.18 5.75
N GLY A 38 9.40 -18.62 6.29
CA GLY A 38 8.23 -17.77 6.49
C GLY A 38 8.53 -16.58 7.41
N PHE A 39 9.24 -16.80 8.51
CA PHE A 39 9.68 -15.74 9.42
C PHE A 39 10.65 -14.77 8.73
N TRP A 40 11.65 -15.27 8.01
CA TRP A 40 12.61 -14.46 7.25
C TRP A 40 11.94 -13.62 6.17
N LEU A 41 11.00 -14.19 5.40
CA LEU A 41 10.24 -13.47 4.38
C LEU A 41 9.41 -12.33 5.00
N ARG A 42 8.76 -12.58 6.15
CA ARG A 42 8.00 -11.55 6.88
C ARG A 42 8.93 -10.46 7.43
N ALA A 43 10.06 -10.84 8.03
CA ALA A 43 11.03 -9.91 8.58
C ALA A 43 11.72 -9.07 7.50
N ALA A 44 12.03 -9.67 6.34
CA ALA A 44 12.61 -8.96 5.19
C ALA A 44 11.61 -7.98 4.56
N GLY A 45 10.31 -8.32 4.52
CA GLY A 45 9.25 -7.41 4.10
C GLY A 45 9.13 -6.17 4.99
N GLY A 46 9.31 -6.33 6.31
CA GLY A 46 9.30 -5.23 7.27
C GLY A 46 10.44 -4.21 7.08
N ARG A 47 11.62 -4.67 6.66
CA ARG A 47 12.79 -3.78 6.46
C ARG A 47 12.63 -2.83 5.28
N ARG A 48 11.90 -3.23 4.23
CA ARG A 48 11.59 -2.34 3.10
C ARG A 48 10.70 -1.19 3.56
N LEU A 49 9.67 -1.46 4.36
CA LEU A 49 8.76 -0.44 4.89
C LEU A 49 9.50 0.61 5.74
N ALA A 50 10.44 0.19 6.59
CA ALA A 50 11.20 1.08 7.47
C ALA A 50 12.10 2.09 6.72
N GLY A 51 12.67 1.71 5.57
CA GLY A 51 13.45 2.64 4.74
C GLY A 51 12.58 3.74 4.10
N HIS A 52 11.38 3.37 3.65
CA HIS A 52 10.44 4.28 2.99
C HIS A 52 9.83 5.29 3.99
N GLU A 53 9.73 4.95 5.28
CA GLU A 53 9.19 5.87 6.29
C GLU A 53 10.06 7.11 6.51
N ARG A 54 11.41 6.99 6.46
CA ARG A 54 12.31 8.14 6.65
C ARG A 54 12.21 9.17 5.54
N GLU A 55 12.01 8.72 4.30
CA GLU A 55 11.97 9.61 3.13
C GLU A 55 10.66 10.39 3.04
N VAL A 56 9.55 9.79 3.50
CA VAL A 56 8.23 10.43 3.55
C VAL A 56 8.00 11.21 4.85
N ALA A 57 8.87 11.06 5.86
CA ALA A 57 8.76 11.78 7.14
C ALA A 57 8.69 13.31 6.98
N ILE A 58 9.26 13.86 5.90
CA ILE A 58 9.14 15.29 5.56
C ILE A 58 7.68 15.73 5.42
N THR A 59 6.77 14.83 5.05
CA THR A 59 5.34 15.10 4.87
C THR A 59 4.55 15.12 6.19
N ASP A 60 5.12 14.60 7.28
CA ASP A 60 4.41 14.44 8.55
C ASP A 60 4.11 15.79 9.22
N GLY A 61 4.98 16.77 9.01
CA GLY A 61 4.81 18.15 9.50
C GLY A 61 4.07 19.08 8.54
N MET A 62 3.67 18.61 7.35
CA MET A 62 3.01 19.46 6.35
C MET A 62 1.54 19.68 6.69
N THR A 63 1.03 20.88 6.41
CA THR A 63 -0.42 21.14 6.30
C THR A 63 -0.99 20.49 5.02
N GLY A 64 -2.32 20.50 4.86
CA GLY A 64 -2.98 20.02 3.63
C GLY A 64 -2.41 20.74 2.39
N ASP A 65 -2.49 22.07 2.40
CA ASP A 65 -2.00 22.92 1.30
C ASP A 65 -0.51 22.69 1.01
N GLN A 66 0.33 22.54 2.05
CA GLN A 66 1.74 22.25 1.87
C GLN A 66 1.96 20.89 1.20
N PHE A 67 1.15 19.89 1.54
CA PHE A 67 1.20 18.56 0.93
C PHE A 67 0.73 18.57 -0.54
N GLU A 68 -0.24 19.41 -0.90
CA GLU A 68 -0.65 19.61 -2.29
C GLU A 68 0.47 20.24 -3.13
N HIS A 69 1.08 21.31 -2.61
CA HIS A 69 2.21 21.97 -3.27
C HIS A 69 3.42 21.03 -3.39
N PHE A 70 3.66 20.20 -2.37
CA PHE A 70 4.68 19.17 -2.42
C PHE A 70 4.41 18.15 -3.52
N THR A 71 3.19 17.62 -3.59
CA THR A 71 2.77 16.67 -4.63
C THR A 71 2.92 17.29 -6.03
N ALA A 72 2.52 18.55 -6.20
CA ALA A 72 2.71 19.27 -7.46
C ALA A 72 4.19 19.43 -7.84
N ARG A 73 5.10 19.69 -6.88
CA ARG A 73 6.55 19.72 -7.16
C ARG A 73 7.07 18.35 -7.58
N LEU A 74 6.63 17.29 -6.91
CA LEU A 74 7.05 15.93 -7.23
C LEU A 74 6.57 15.50 -8.62
N MET A 75 5.33 15.84 -9.01
CA MET A 75 4.82 15.65 -10.36
C MET A 75 5.69 16.34 -11.41
N ARG A 76 6.05 17.61 -11.20
CA ARG A 76 6.92 18.35 -12.12
C ARG A 76 8.29 17.70 -12.23
N ALA A 77 8.89 17.29 -11.11
CA ALA A 77 10.16 16.56 -11.10
C ALA A 77 10.09 15.24 -11.87
N SER A 78 8.90 14.63 -11.93
CA SER A 78 8.65 13.36 -12.62
C SER A 78 8.22 13.52 -14.07
N GLY A 79 8.40 14.71 -14.66
CA GLY A 79 8.13 14.97 -16.07
C GLY A 79 6.68 15.28 -16.42
N PHE A 80 5.78 15.42 -15.43
CA PHE A 80 4.42 15.90 -15.68
C PHE A 80 4.43 17.37 -16.12
N ARG A 81 3.54 17.71 -17.03
CA ARG A 81 3.40 19.05 -17.64
C ARG A 81 2.16 19.76 -17.13
N GLU A 82 2.11 21.07 -17.31
CA GLU A 82 0.95 21.92 -16.97
C GLU A 82 0.47 21.75 -15.51
N VAL A 83 1.37 21.37 -14.60
CA VAL A 83 1.01 21.05 -13.22
C VAL A 83 0.59 22.31 -12.47
N ARG A 84 -0.64 22.31 -11.93
CA ARG A 84 -1.23 23.41 -11.16
C ARG A 84 -1.89 22.87 -9.90
N VAL A 85 -1.66 23.53 -8.77
CA VAL A 85 -2.45 23.33 -7.54
C VAL A 85 -3.75 24.10 -7.75
N VAL A 86 -4.87 23.41 -7.56
CA VAL A 86 -6.24 23.95 -7.75
C VAL A 86 -7.13 23.70 -6.53
N GLY A 87 -6.56 23.09 -5.49
CA GLY A 87 -7.26 22.79 -4.23
C GLY A 87 -7.81 24.02 -3.53
N GLY A 88 -8.87 23.81 -2.75
CA GLY A 88 -9.56 24.87 -2.02
C GLY A 88 -10.99 24.48 -1.63
N SER A 89 -11.70 25.41 -0.98
CA SER A 89 -13.09 25.15 -0.59
C SER A 89 -13.97 24.89 -1.82
N GLY A 90 -14.60 23.72 -1.88
CA GLY A 90 -15.48 23.34 -2.99
C GLY A 90 -14.77 22.75 -4.20
N ASP A 91 -13.50 22.36 -4.09
CA ASP A 91 -12.71 21.75 -5.18
C ASP A 91 -13.20 20.36 -5.65
N LEU A 92 -14.20 19.80 -4.95
CA LEU A 92 -14.80 18.48 -5.21
C LEU A 92 -13.76 17.34 -5.31
N GLY A 93 -12.60 17.55 -4.69
CA GLY A 93 -11.53 16.56 -4.59
C GLY A 93 -10.42 16.64 -5.63
N ALA A 94 -10.37 17.69 -6.46
CA ALA A 94 -9.21 17.96 -7.29
C ALA A 94 -8.28 18.97 -6.60
N ASP A 95 -7.16 18.48 -6.07
CA ASP A 95 -6.20 19.34 -5.36
C ASP A 95 -5.05 19.76 -6.27
N VAL A 96 -4.62 18.85 -7.16
CA VAL A 96 -3.60 19.12 -8.18
C VAL A 96 -4.05 18.55 -9.53
N VAL A 97 -3.83 19.30 -10.60
CA VAL A 97 -4.09 18.87 -11.98
C VAL A 97 -2.84 19.03 -12.82
N GLY A 98 -2.73 18.26 -13.89
CA GLY A 98 -1.66 18.40 -14.87
C GLY A 98 -1.84 17.46 -16.05
N ARG A 99 -0.74 17.19 -16.76
CA ARG A 99 -0.67 16.21 -17.83
C ARG A 99 0.50 15.26 -17.63
N THR A 100 0.26 13.98 -17.85
CA THR A 100 1.33 12.97 -17.92
C THR A 100 2.27 13.27 -19.11
N PRO A 101 3.47 12.66 -19.15
CA PRO A 101 4.40 12.85 -20.28
C PRO A 101 3.81 12.47 -21.65
N ASP A 102 2.86 11.54 -21.70
CA ASP A 102 2.10 11.13 -22.89
C ASP A 102 0.85 11.98 -23.17
N GLY A 103 0.63 13.06 -22.43
CA GLY A 103 -0.37 14.09 -22.72
C GLY A 103 -1.74 13.91 -22.06
N ARG A 104 -1.99 12.77 -21.39
CA ARG A 104 -3.27 12.49 -20.70
C ARG A 104 -3.48 13.43 -19.52
N ARG A 105 -4.72 13.90 -19.33
CA ARG A 105 -5.08 14.74 -18.19
C ARG A 105 -5.05 13.94 -16.90
N VAL A 106 -4.26 14.42 -15.94
CA VAL A 106 -4.19 13.82 -14.60
C VAL A 106 -4.85 14.73 -13.57
N VAL A 107 -5.63 14.11 -12.68
CA VAL A 107 -6.26 14.77 -11.53
C VAL A 107 -5.84 14.03 -10.27
N VAL A 108 -5.42 14.81 -9.28
CA VAL A 108 -4.84 14.30 -8.04
C VAL A 108 -5.60 14.83 -6.84
N GLN A 109 -6.04 13.92 -5.98
CA GLN A 109 -6.49 14.23 -4.63
C GLN A 109 -5.35 13.91 -3.64
N CYS A 110 -5.00 14.88 -2.82
CA CYS A 110 -4.08 14.77 -1.70
C CYS A 110 -4.86 14.63 -0.38
N LYS A 111 -4.66 13.52 0.35
CA LYS A 111 -5.23 13.31 1.69
C LYS A 111 -4.14 13.06 2.72
N ARG A 112 -3.83 14.08 3.51
CA ARG A 112 -2.96 13.95 4.67
C ARG A 112 -3.73 13.33 5.83
N PHE A 113 -3.42 12.08 6.17
CA PHE A 113 -3.99 11.37 7.32
C PHE A 113 -2.89 10.70 8.15
N ALA A 114 -3.09 10.71 9.48
CA ALA A 114 -2.26 9.94 10.41
C ALA A 114 -2.75 8.49 10.57
N GLY A 115 -4.01 8.22 10.22
CA GLY A 115 -4.66 6.92 10.41
C GLY A 115 -4.98 6.18 9.11
N ASN A 116 -6.04 5.39 9.15
CA ASN A 116 -6.49 4.60 8.01
C ASN A 116 -7.30 5.46 7.01
N LEU A 117 -7.05 5.26 5.71
CA LEU A 117 -7.89 5.81 4.64
C LEU A 117 -8.98 4.78 4.29
N GLY A 118 -10.22 5.09 4.63
CA GLY A 118 -11.38 4.25 4.34
C GLY A 118 -11.87 4.36 2.88
N SER A 119 -12.68 3.38 2.46
CA SER A 119 -13.28 3.33 1.13
C SER A 119 -14.16 4.55 0.76
N PRO A 120 -14.88 5.23 1.68
CA PRO A 120 -15.72 6.37 1.30
C PRO A 120 -14.94 7.54 0.66
N HIS A 121 -13.68 7.73 1.06
CA HIS A 121 -12.83 8.77 0.46
C HIS A 121 -12.51 8.45 -1.00
N VAL A 122 -12.22 7.18 -1.29
CA VAL A 122 -11.94 6.70 -2.65
C VAL A 122 -13.20 6.79 -3.51
N GLN A 123 -14.35 6.38 -2.98
CA GLN A 123 -15.64 6.45 -3.68
C GLN A 123 -16.03 7.88 -4.03
N ARG A 124 -15.86 8.82 -3.09
CA ARG A 124 -16.14 10.23 -3.33
C ARG A 124 -15.27 10.79 -4.45
N PHE A 125 -13.97 10.53 -4.41
CA PHE A 125 -13.05 10.97 -5.45
C PHE A 125 -13.35 10.31 -6.80
N ALA A 126 -13.72 9.03 -6.81
CA ALA A 126 -14.12 8.33 -8.03
C ALA A 126 -15.33 9.00 -8.72
N GLY A 127 -16.29 9.48 -7.94
CA GLY A 127 -17.48 10.15 -8.47
C GLY A 127 -17.20 11.53 -9.10
N THR A 128 -16.07 12.17 -8.78
CA THR A 128 -15.76 13.53 -9.25
C THR A 128 -14.61 13.57 -10.24
N ALA A 129 -13.58 12.72 -10.07
CA ALA A 129 -12.34 12.80 -10.84
C ALA A 129 -12.57 12.78 -12.36
N ARG A 130 -13.37 11.84 -12.86
CA ARG A 130 -13.63 11.68 -14.30
C ARG A 130 -14.77 12.58 -14.77
N GLU A 131 -15.93 12.47 -14.13
CA GLU A 131 -17.15 13.14 -14.57
C GLU A 131 -17.08 14.67 -14.44
N ILE A 132 -16.46 15.19 -13.37
CA ILE A 132 -16.39 16.63 -13.12
C ILE A 132 -15.06 17.20 -13.62
N HIS A 133 -13.95 16.53 -13.31
CA HIS A 133 -12.61 17.04 -13.58
C HIS A 133 -11.97 16.48 -14.85
N GLY A 134 -12.65 15.60 -15.59
CA GLY A 134 -12.17 15.07 -16.87
C GLY A 134 -10.88 14.25 -16.74
N ALA A 135 -10.65 13.57 -15.62
CA ALA A 135 -9.46 12.78 -15.38
C ALA A 135 -9.38 11.59 -16.34
N GLU A 136 -8.31 11.55 -17.14
CA GLU A 136 -7.91 10.33 -17.85
C GLU A 136 -7.11 9.44 -16.90
N VAL A 137 -6.23 10.06 -16.09
CA VAL A 137 -5.50 9.43 -14.99
C VAL A 137 -5.95 10.05 -13.66
N ALA A 138 -6.40 9.22 -12.72
CA ALA A 138 -6.85 9.67 -11.39
C ALA A 138 -5.90 9.13 -10.31
N LEU A 139 -5.31 10.03 -9.53
CA LEU A 139 -4.38 9.72 -8.44
C LEU A 139 -4.98 10.13 -7.11
N LEU A 140 -4.91 9.25 -6.11
CA LEU A 140 -5.20 9.62 -4.73
C LEU A 140 -3.94 9.38 -3.90
N VAL A 141 -3.29 10.47 -3.52
CA VAL A 141 -2.03 10.51 -2.79
C VAL A 141 -2.32 10.70 -1.31
N THR A 142 -1.78 9.83 -0.45
CA THR A 142 -2.05 9.89 0.98
C THR A 142 -0.85 9.55 1.85
N THR A 143 -0.73 10.25 2.97
CA THR A 143 0.19 9.89 4.06
C THR A 143 -0.42 8.86 5.02
N GLY A 144 -1.69 8.48 4.84
CA GLY A 144 -2.38 7.48 5.64
C GLY A 144 -2.17 6.04 5.15
N ARG A 145 -2.84 5.09 5.80
CA ARG A 145 -2.82 3.67 5.42
C ARG A 145 -4.16 3.27 4.79
N PRO A 146 -4.24 3.03 3.47
CA PRO A 146 -5.48 2.55 2.86
C PRO A 146 -5.92 1.23 3.48
N THR A 147 -7.23 1.09 3.74
CA THR A 147 -7.80 -0.20 4.16
C THR A 147 -7.86 -1.16 2.97
N ALA A 148 -8.03 -2.46 3.23
CA ALA A 148 -8.21 -3.45 2.16
C ALA A 148 -9.40 -3.09 1.25
N GLN A 149 -10.51 -2.63 1.85
CA GLN A 149 -11.68 -2.18 1.09
C GLN A 149 -11.38 -0.93 0.26
N ALA A 150 -10.62 0.04 0.77
CA ALA A 150 -10.22 1.21 0.00
C ALA A 150 -9.39 0.84 -1.22
N ARG A 151 -8.48 -0.14 -1.09
CA ARG A 151 -7.69 -0.68 -2.20
C ARG A 151 -8.56 -1.37 -3.25
N ASP A 152 -9.50 -2.21 -2.83
CA ASP A 152 -10.42 -2.89 -3.75
C ASP A 152 -11.28 -1.89 -4.55
N VAL A 153 -11.82 -0.87 -3.88
CA VAL A 153 -12.58 0.19 -4.55
C VAL A 153 -11.69 0.97 -5.53
N ALA A 154 -10.48 1.34 -5.12
CA ALA A 154 -9.58 2.10 -6.00
C ALA A 154 -9.26 1.32 -7.27
N LEU A 155 -9.02 0.01 -7.15
CA LEU A 155 -8.81 -0.87 -8.30
C LEU A 155 -10.03 -0.88 -9.24
N ARG A 156 -11.23 -1.07 -8.70
CA ARG A 156 -12.48 -1.07 -9.49
C ARG A 156 -12.74 0.26 -10.20
N CYS A 157 -12.44 1.37 -9.53
CA CYS A 157 -12.63 2.72 -10.05
C CYS A 157 -11.46 3.20 -10.93
N ARG A 158 -10.42 2.39 -11.13
CA ARG A 158 -9.18 2.75 -11.84
C ARG A 158 -8.57 4.04 -11.29
N ILE A 159 -8.43 4.09 -9.97
CA ILE A 159 -7.73 5.13 -9.22
C ILE A 159 -6.42 4.56 -8.74
N THR A 160 -5.33 5.24 -9.06
CA THR A 160 -4.00 4.87 -8.58
C THR A 160 -3.81 5.43 -7.16
N LEU A 161 -3.77 4.53 -6.18
CA LEU A 161 -3.48 4.88 -4.79
C LEU A 161 -1.98 5.02 -4.59
N VAL A 162 -1.56 6.20 -4.16
CA VAL A 162 -0.18 6.47 -3.76
C VAL A 162 -0.16 6.59 -2.24
N ASP A 163 0.00 5.46 -1.56
CA ASP A 163 0.19 5.40 -0.10
C ASP A 163 1.64 5.71 0.30
N ARG A 164 1.95 5.77 1.60
CA ARG A 164 3.30 6.10 2.09
C ARG A 164 4.42 5.31 1.40
N PRO A 165 4.39 3.96 1.31
CA PRO A 165 5.42 3.22 0.59
C PRO A 165 5.53 3.61 -0.89
N ALA A 166 4.41 3.83 -1.58
CA ALA A 166 4.44 4.29 -2.98
C ALA A 166 5.01 5.71 -3.10
N LEU A 167 4.65 6.61 -2.18
CA LEU A 167 5.15 7.98 -2.14
C LEU A 167 6.67 8.02 -1.91
N ALA A 168 7.22 7.18 -1.05
CA ALA A 168 8.67 7.12 -0.84
C ALA A 168 9.41 6.58 -2.08
N ARG A 169 8.85 5.57 -2.77
CA ARG A 169 9.41 5.12 -4.05
C ARG A 169 9.37 6.23 -5.10
N TRP A 170 8.28 6.98 -5.14
CA TRP A 170 8.14 8.10 -6.06
C TRP A 170 9.16 9.20 -5.76
N LEU A 171 9.41 9.50 -4.48
CA LEU A 171 10.42 10.47 -4.05
C LEU A 171 11.84 10.06 -4.44
N SER A 172 12.20 8.79 -4.20
CA SER A 172 13.54 8.28 -4.47
C SER A 172 13.85 8.14 -5.96
N THR A 173 12.86 7.76 -6.77
CA THR A 173 13.04 7.48 -8.21
C THR A 173 12.67 8.65 -9.11
N GLN A 174 11.88 9.61 -8.60
CA GLN A 174 11.21 10.64 -9.40
C GLN A 174 10.40 10.04 -10.57
N ALA A 175 9.98 8.79 -10.45
CA ALA A 175 9.16 8.10 -11.42
C ALA A 175 7.89 7.61 -10.74
N LEU A 176 6.74 7.87 -11.38
CA LEU A 176 5.45 7.33 -10.95
C LEU A 176 4.97 6.34 -12.01
N GLU A 177 4.82 5.09 -11.61
CA GLU A 177 4.19 4.05 -12.42
C GLU A 177 2.66 4.21 -12.27
N CYS A 178 2.03 4.79 -13.29
CA CYS A 178 0.59 5.09 -13.33
C CYS A 178 -0.21 4.03 -14.09
#